data_AF-A0A2S8GEG4-F1
#
_entry.id   AF-A0A2S8GEG4-F1
#
_cell.length_a   1.000
_cell.length_b   1.000
_cell.length_c   1.000
_cell.angle_alpha   90.00
_cell.angle_beta   90.00
_cell.angle_gamma   90.00
#
_symmetry.space_group_name_H-M   'P 1'
#
loop_
_entity.id
_entity.type
_entity.pdbx_description
1 polymer ?
#
loop_
_entity_poly.entity_id
_entity_poly.type
_entity_poly.pdbx_seq_one_letter_code
_entity_poly.pdbx_strand_id
1 'polypeptide(L)'
;MTVLTADVGRKTECPDCGHIFEIKKAEIKLEIPEEILPEDEYGLKDVSHDHDEARRKMGQNIMSQAEKEIKEQAERKDLNKKTQGAFEERRPRERELQIEGDEHEPKPRESLTPEDYQPRDELVDFPLSFTPKELARDVMLFSDVGLLMRWVFLSIFAAVTLYFAVNAIYYGSLESQTIVTYLSTFMYTVLSVVLGAGTLAFLGSYFLFLVMTVSTGLEEWEWPEIGIFDRVMEALFMIVALSLTMVPFGIMITIDKSMAWPCLFIPGVAFPLVYLGMLDQGTVLSPWSNTIMVSLFQIPVKWLMFFGATLGLLVVCCLVGYGMFAMAGIERLAYIALPGGVLVVGYFLAYAIWLGRLSWEISELHAEYKEEDAESKTSSPA
;
A
#
# COMPACT_ATOMS: atom_id res chain seq x y z
N MET A 1 34.64 -16.76 3.09
CA MET A 1 34.29 -18.16 3.40
C MET A 1 33.03 -18.14 4.26
N THR A 2 31.92 -18.73 3.82
CA THR A 2 30.68 -18.81 4.62
C THR A 2 30.80 -20.00 5.58
N VAL A 3 30.84 -19.74 6.89
CA VAL A 3 30.96 -20.77 7.93
C VAL A 3 29.61 -21.47 8.07
N LEU A 4 29.57 -22.79 7.83
CA LEU A 4 28.37 -23.60 8.05
C LEU A 4 28.33 -24.06 9.51
N THR A 5 27.13 -24.33 10.03
CA THR A 5 26.93 -24.82 11.41
C THR A 5 27.67 -26.13 11.72
N ALA A 6 28.10 -26.87 10.69
CA ALA A 6 28.90 -28.08 10.80
C ALA A 6 30.38 -27.84 11.14
N ASP A 7 30.89 -26.61 11.00
CA ASP A 7 32.32 -26.30 11.20
C ASP A 7 32.66 -25.85 12.64
N VAL A 8 31.67 -25.82 13.52
CA VAL A 8 31.83 -25.45 14.94
C VAL A 8 32.63 -26.54 15.68
N GLY A 9 33.75 -26.15 16.30
CA GLY A 9 34.67 -27.06 17.01
C GLY A 9 35.81 -27.63 16.16
N ARG A 10 35.90 -27.32 14.86
CA ARG A 10 37.09 -27.65 14.05
C ARG A 10 38.11 -26.52 14.06
N LYS A 11 39.38 -26.89 14.12
CA LYS A 11 40.51 -25.98 13.91
C LYS A 11 40.63 -25.73 12.41
N THR A 12 40.39 -24.49 12.00
CA THR A 12 40.46 -24.07 10.60
C THR A 12 41.64 -23.12 10.44
N GLU A 13 42.39 -23.28 9.36
CA GLU A 13 43.55 -22.46 9.05
C GLU A 13 43.15 -21.38 8.04
N CYS A 14 43.52 -20.13 8.31
CA CYS A 14 43.27 -19.04 7.37
C CYS A 14 44.19 -19.20 6.14
N PRO A 15 43.65 -19.26 4.92
CA PRO A 15 44.45 -19.41 3.71
C PRO A 15 45.35 -18.21 3.40
N ASP A 16 45.08 -17.04 3.99
CA ASP A 16 45.84 -15.82 3.71
C ASP A 16 47.02 -15.59 4.67
N CYS A 17 46.98 -16.17 5.87
CA CYS A 17 48.02 -15.94 6.89
C CYS A 17 48.49 -17.18 7.65
N GLY A 18 47.94 -18.37 7.37
CA GLY A 18 48.32 -19.64 8.00
C GLY A 18 47.99 -19.74 9.50
N HIS A 19 47.24 -18.77 10.05
CA HIS A 19 46.89 -18.81 11.46
C HIS A 19 45.75 -19.80 11.68
N ILE A 20 45.95 -20.76 12.57
CA ILE A 20 44.95 -21.76 12.94
C ILE A 20 44.08 -21.19 14.07
N PHE A 21 42.77 -21.19 13.90
CA PHE A 21 41.80 -20.80 14.92
C PHE A 21 40.70 -21.83 15.09
N GLU A 22 40.17 -21.92 16.31
CA GLU A 22 39.10 -22.83 16.68
C GLU A 22 37.79 -22.06 16.83
N ILE A 23 36.79 -22.43 16.03
CA ILE A 23 35.47 -21.78 16.04
C ILE A 23 34.70 -22.27 17.27
N LYS A 24 34.70 -21.46 18.34
CA LYS A 24 33.98 -21.76 19.58
C LYS A 24 32.47 -21.60 19.39
N LYS A 25 31.69 -22.53 19.95
CA LYS A 25 30.23 -22.47 19.99
C LYS A 25 29.80 -21.27 20.85
N ALA A 26 28.96 -20.40 20.31
CA ALA A 26 28.37 -19.32 21.09
C ALA A 26 27.41 -19.90 22.13
N GLU A 27 27.70 -19.70 23.42
CA GLU A 27 26.77 -20.01 24.51
C GLU A 27 25.69 -18.93 24.54
N ILE A 28 24.47 -19.30 24.15
CA ILE A 28 23.28 -18.47 24.33
C ILE A 28 22.93 -18.57 25.82
N LYS A 29 23.24 -17.54 26.61
CA LYS A 29 22.70 -17.38 27.95
C LYS A 29 21.22 -17.02 27.83
N LEU A 30 20.35 -18.02 27.91
CA LEU A 30 18.92 -17.83 28.14
C LEU A 30 18.75 -17.46 29.63
N GLU A 31 18.53 -16.18 29.91
CA GLU A 31 18.03 -15.75 31.21
C GLU A 31 16.59 -16.27 31.34
N ILE A 32 16.42 -17.30 32.17
CA ILE A 32 15.10 -17.83 32.54
C ILE A 32 14.51 -16.80 33.50
N PRO A 33 13.36 -16.16 33.19
CA PRO A 33 12.70 -15.25 34.13
C PRO A 33 12.31 -16.03 35.39
N GLU A 34 12.67 -15.50 36.55
CA GLU A 34 12.25 -16.07 37.84
C GLU A 34 10.72 -16.12 37.93
N GLU A 35 10.22 -17.25 38.41
CA GLU A 35 8.81 -17.56 38.60
C GLU A 35 8.20 -16.62 39.64
N ILE A 36 7.31 -15.74 39.22
CA ILE A 36 6.57 -14.83 40.11
C ILE A 36 5.52 -15.68 40.84
N LEU A 37 5.80 -16.04 42.09
CA LEU A 37 4.80 -16.58 43.01
C LEU A 37 3.75 -15.50 43.33
N PRO A 38 2.45 -15.81 43.29
CA PRO A 38 1.42 -14.89 43.71
C PRO A 38 1.28 -14.97 45.23
N GLU A 39 1.76 -13.95 45.94
CA GLU A 39 1.31 -13.67 47.30
C GLU A 39 0.52 -12.36 47.31
N ASP A 40 -0.71 -12.50 47.79
CA ASP A 40 -1.64 -11.44 48.12
C ASP A 40 -1.04 -10.46 49.14
N GLU A 41 -1.72 -9.31 49.22
CA GLU A 41 -1.90 -8.47 50.40
C GLU A 41 -1.11 -7.14 50.40
N TYR A 42 -1.91 -6.07 50.37
CA TYR A 42 -1.55 -4.67 50.43
C TYR A 42 -0.61 -4.39 51.62
N GLY A 43 0.67 -4.22 51.34
CA GLY A 43 1.66 -3.68 52.28
C GLY A 43 2.53 -2.65 51.59
N LEU A 44 2.25 -1.36 51.80
CA LEU A 44 3.20 -0.29 51.54
C LEU A 44 4.42 -0.53 52.45
N LYS A 45 5.47 -1.14 51.90
CA LYS A 45 6.79 -1.17 52.54
C LYS A 45 7.46 0.17 52.30
N ASP A 46 7.81 0.85 53.38
CA ASP A 46 8.72 1.99 53.37
C ASP A 46 10.03 1.56 52.70
N VAL A 47 10.31 2.16 51.54
CA VAL A 47 11.47 1.83 50.72
C VAL A 47 12.71 2.40 51.40
N SER A 48 13.65 1.52 51.77
CA SER A 48 14.97 1.92 52.24
C SER A 48 15.70 2.69 51.15
N HIS A 49 16.36 3.79 51.55
CA HIS A 49 17.04 4.75 50.65
C HIS A 49 18.11 4.13 49.73
N ASP A 50 18.57 2.91 50.01
CA ASP A 50 19.58 2.20 49.20
C ASP A 50 19.04 1.70 47.85
N HIS A 51 17.72 1.49 47.72
CA HIS A 51 17.11 1.05 46.45
C HIS A 51 16.96 2.18 45.42
N ASP A 52 16.96 3.45 45.86
CA ASP A 52 16.87 4.61 44.98
C ASP A 52 18.16 4.85 44.20
N GLU A 53 19.33 4.59 44.79
CA GLU A 53 20.60 4.70 44.08
C GLU A 53 20.75 3.62 43.00
N ALA A 54 20.30 2.39 43.29
CA ALA A 54 20.31 1.30 42.30
C ALA A 54 19.38 1.60 41.12
N ARG A 55 18.17 2.13 41.40
CA ARG A 55 17.24 2.57 40.35
C ARG A 55 17.77 3.74 39.53
N ARG A 56 18.42 4.72 40.17
CA ARG A 56 19.06 5.84 39.44
C ARG A 56 20.20 5.37 38.54
N LYS A 57 21.05 4.46 39.02
CA LYS A 57 22.13 3.87 38.19
C LYS A 57 21.56 3.04 37.03
N MET A 58 20.49 2.29 37.26
CA MET A 58 19.82 1.54 36.19
C MET A 58 19.20 2.49 35.16
N GLY A 59 18.53 3.56 35.60
CA GLY A 59 17.98 4.59 34.72
C GLY A 59 19.05 5.29 33.88
N GLN A 60 20.21 5.61 34.46
CA GLN A 60 21.34 6.19 33.73
C GLN A 60 21.94 5.23 32.71
N ASN A 61 22.04 3.94 33.05
CA ASN A 61 22.53 2.92 32.11
C ASN A 61 21.56 2.73 30.93
N ILE A 62 20.25 2.74 31.17
CA ILE A 62 19.24 2.62 30.10
C ILE A 62 19.29 3.85 29.18
N MET A 63 19.37 5.07 29.73
CA MET A 63 19.44 6.30 28.94
C MET A 63 20.72 6.36 28.09
N SER A 64 21.87 5.94 28.65
CA SER A 64 23.13 5.91 27.90
C SER A 64 23.16 4.83 26.81
N GLN A 65 22.48 3.70 27.00
CA GLN A 65 22.30 2.70 25.94
C GLN A 65 21.37 3.22 24.83
N ALA A 66 20.25 3.86 25.20
CA ALA A 66 19.33 4.45 24.23
C ALA A 66 19.99 5.56 23.39
N GLU A 67 20.78 6.45 23.99
CA GLU A 67 21.54 7.47 23.25
C GLU A 67 22.54 6.85 22.27
N LYS A 68 23.20 5.75 22.67
CA LYS A 68 24.15 5.05 21.81
C LYS A 68 23.47 4.37 20.63
N GLU A 69 22.32 3.73 20.84
CA GLU A 69 21.54 3.12 19.76
C GLU A 69 20.95 4.16 18.80
N ILE A 70 20.48 5.30 19.30
CA ILE A 70 20.01 6.42 18.47
C ILE A 70 21.16 6.95 17.60
N LYS A 71 22.36 7.10 18.18
CA LYS A 71 23.53 7.56 17.45
C LYS A 71 23.99 6.57 16.38
N GLU A 72 24.01 5.28 16.69
CA GLU A 72 24.32 4.22 15.72
C GLU A 72 23.27 4.13 14.61
N GLN A 73 21.99 4.33 14.91
CA GLN A 73 20.94 4.40 13.89
C GLN A 73 21.07 5.65 13.00
N ALA A 74 21.42 6.80 13.57
CA ALA A 74 21.67 8.02 12.80
C ALA A 74 22.88 7.84 11.87
N GLU A 75 23.98 7.26 12.35
CA GLU A 75 25.16 6.95 11.53
C GLU A 75 24.86 5.93 10.43
N ARG A 76 24.00 4.93 10.69
CA ARG A 76 23.53 3.98 9.66
C ARG A 76 22.67 4.65 8.60
N LYS A 77 21.78 5.58 8.97
CA LYS A 77 20.98 6.35 8.02
C LYS A 77 21.86 7.23 7.13
N ASP A 78 22.87 7.88 7.70
CA ASP A 78 23.84 8.68 6.94
C ASP A 78 24.71 7.84 5.99
N LEU A 79 25.14 6.64 6.42
CA LEU A 79 25.86 5.70 5.56
C LEU A 79 24.98 5.22 4.40
N ASN A 80 23.72 4.87 4.67
CA ASN A 80 22.78 4.43 3.63
C ASN A 80 22.54 5.54 2.59
N LYS A 81 22.38 6.79 3.05
CA LYS A 81 22.22 7.97 2.19
C LYS A 81 23.45 8.24 1.33
N LYS A 82 24.66 8.04 1.85
CA LYS A 82 25.91 8.13 1.07
C LYS A 82 26.08 7.00 0.05
N THR A 83 25.69 5.77 0.39
CA THR A 83 25.75 4.65 -0.56
C THR A 83 24.69 4.72 -1.65
N GLN A 84 23.52 5.31 -1.38
CA GLN A 84 22.50 5.59 -2.40
C GLN A 84 22.89 6.78 -3.29
N GLY A 85 23.42 7.87 -2.72
CA GLY A 85 23.90 9.02 -3.49
C GLY A 85 25.08 8.72 -4.43
N ALA A 86 25.91 7.71 -4.12
CA ALA A 86 27.00 7.28 -4.99
C ALA A 86 26.53 6.48 -6.23
N PHE A 87 25.27 6.02 -6.27
CA PHE A 87 24.68 5.34 -7.42
C PHE A 87 23.73 6.25 -8.23
N GLU A 88 23.28 7.36 -7.65
CA GLU A 88 22.39 8.36 -8.29
C GLU A 88 23.13 9.47 -9.07
N GLU A 89 24.46 9.52 -9.02
CA GLU A 89 25.27 10.53 -9.72
C GLU A 89 25.36 10.31 -11.26
N ARG A 90 24.41 9.57 -11.85
CA ARG A 90 24.27 9.38 -13.30
C ARG A 90 22.86 9.69 -13.82
N ARG A 91 22.32 10.88 -13.55
CA ARG A 91 21.42 11.58 -14.50
C ARG A 91 21.53 13.11 -14.40
N PRO A 92 22.35 13.75 -15.25
CA PRO A 92 22.14 15.14 -15.62
C PRO A 92 21.66 15.19 -17.08
N ARG A 93 20.35 15.26 -17.34
CA ARG A 93 19.87 15.65 -18.69
C ARG A 93 18.41 16.09 -18.91
N GLU A 94 17.72 16.65 -17.91
CA GLU A 94 16.39 17.24 -18.19
C GLU A 94 16.21 18.69 -17.70
N ARG A 95 17.21 19.28 -17.02
CA ARG A 95 17.14 20.69 -16.58
C ARG A 95 17.53 21.74 -17.63
N GLU A 96 17.92 21.34 -18.84
CA GLU A 96 18.31 22.26 -19.93
C GLU A 96 17.20 22.50 -20.98
N LEU A 97 16.00 21.92 -20.84
CA LEU A 97 14.92 22.08 -21.83
C LEU A 97 13.71 22.91 -21.36
N GLN A 98 13.82 23.57 -20.20
CA GLN A 98 12.86 24.60 -19.76
C GLN A 98 13.61 25.85 -19.32
N ILE A 99 14.30 26.50 -20.27
CA ILE A 99 14.60 27.93 -20.17
C ILE A 99 14.25 28.54 -21.53
N GLU A 100 13.03 29.07 -21.61
CA GLU A 100 12.73 30.29 -22.36
C GLU A 100 11.38 30.81 -21.83
N GLY A 101 11.44 31.74 -20.86
CA GLY A 101 10.30 32.57 -20.47
C GLY A 101 9.79 32.42 -19.04
N ASP A 102 10.66 32.49 -18.02
CA ASP A 102 10.48 33.37 -16.85
C ASP A 102 11.58 33.09 -15.82
N GLU A 103 12.53 34.00 -15.72
CA GLU A 103 13.56 34.03 -14.69
C GLU A 103 12.92 34.47 -13.37
N HIS A 104 12.54 33.50 -12.53
CA HIS A 104 12.53 33.71 -11.09
C HIS A 104 13.72 32.94 -10.50
N GLU A 105 14.83 33.65 -10.31
CA GLU A 105 15.89 33.18 -9.42
C GLU A 105 15.26 32.92 -8.04
N PRO A 106 15.45 31.72 -7.44
CA PRO A 106 14.95 31.47 -6.10
C PRO A 106 15.70 32.36 -5.12
N LYS A 107 15.08 33.48 -4.72
CA LYS A 107 15.60 34.32 -3.64
C LYS A 107 15.73 33.46 -2.38
N PRO A 108 16.87 33.51 -1.66
CA PRO A 108 16.96 32.92 -0.33
C PRO A 108 15.91 33.59 0.57
N ARG A 109 14.94 32.80 1.07
CA ARG A 109 13.76 33.30 1.79
C ARG A 109 14.16 34.10 3.04
N GLU A 110 13.82 35.38 3.07
CA GLU A 110 13.88 36.26 4.24
C GLU A 110 12.60 36.14 5.08
N SER A 111 12.38 35.01 5.76
CA SER A 111 11.64 34.91 7.05
C SER A 111 11.25 33.45 7.32
N LEU A 112 11.85 32.87 8.35
CA LEU A 112 11.42 31.61 8.98
C LEU A 112 10.38 31.93 10.07
N THR A 113 9.22 32.44 9.67
CA THR A 113 8.04 32.47 10.53
C THR A 113 7.32 31.11 10.37
N PRO A 114 7.07 30.35 11.44
CA PRO A 114 6.34 29.07 11.37
C PRO A 114 4.93 29.18 10.76
N GLU A 115 4.39 30.40 10.64
CA GLU A 115 3.08 30.71 10.08
C GLU A 115 3.08 30.76 8.53
N ASP A 116 4.24 30.97 7.88
CA ASP A 116 4.36 31.07 6.41
C ASP A 116 4.92 29.78 5.77
N TYR A 117 5.24 28.77 6.57
CA TYR A 117 5.63 27.46 6.05
C TYR A 117 4.37 26.68 5.68
N GLN A 118 3.98 26.76 4.42
CA GLN A 118 3.07 25.78 3.83
C GLN A 118 3.92 24.57 3.38
N PRO A 119 3.94 23.44 4.12
CA PRO A 119 4.67 22.23 3.70
C PRO A 119 4.21 21.65 2.36
N ARG A 120 3.19 22.25 1.74
CA ARG A 120 2.55 21.82 0.50
C ARG A 120 3.12 22.47 -0.76
N ASP A 121 3.77 23.63 -0.65
CA ASP A 121 4.40 24.31 -1.80
C ASP A 121 5.59 23.54 -2.39
N GLU A 122 6.12 22.57 -1.64
CA GLU A 122 7.19 21.67 -2.07
C GLU A 122 6.66 20.34 -2.66
N LEU A 123 5.35 20.11 -2.65
CA LEU A 123 4.72 18.88 -3.14
C LEU A 123 4.35 18.96 -4.62
N VAL A 124 4.32 17.80 -5.29
CA VAL A 124 3.99 17.71 -6.73
C VAL A 124 2.48 17.68 -6.93
N ASP A 125 1.98 18.55 -7.81
CA ASP A 125 0.57 18.56 -8.19
C ASP A 125 0.21 17.35 -9.05
N PHE A 126 -0.85 16.64 -8.63
CA PHE A 126 -1.42 15.50 -9.35
C PHE A 126 -2.85 15.77 -9.80
N PRO A 127 -3.06 16.73 -10.72
CA PRO A 127 -4.39 17.04 -11.19
C PRO A 127 -5.02 15.83 -11.87
N LEU A 128 -6.33 15.66 -11.68
CA LEU A 128 -7.12 14.70 -12.44
C LEU A 128 -7.45 15.30 -13.80
N SER A 129 -6.50 15.19 -14.73
CA SER A 129 -6.69 15.47 -16.15
C SER A 129 -6.07 14.38 -17.01
N PHE A 130 -6.61 14.24 -18.23
CA PHE A 130 -6.16 13.24 -19.20
C PHE A 130 -5.35 13.88 -20.33
N THR A 131 -4.49 14.85 -19.98
CA THR A 131 -3.58 15.43 -20.96
C THR A 131 -2.49 14.40 -21.34
N PRO A 132 -1.94 14.45 -22.56
CA PRO A 132 -0.87 13.54 -22.97
C PRO A 132 0.35 13.58 -22.03
N LYS A 133 0.63 14.74 -21.42
CA LYS A 133 1.71 14.91 -20.45
C LYS A 133 1.44 14.12 -19.16
N GLU A 134 0.20 14.15 -18.68
CA GLU A 134 -0.20 13.41 -17.48
C GLU A 134 -0.30 11.91 -17.71
N LEU A 135 -0.75 11.48 -18.89
CA LEU A 135 -0.70 10.08 -19.29
C LEU A 135 0.74 9.58 -19.44
N ALA A 136 1.64 10.40 -20.01
CA ALA A 136 3.05 10.07 -20.06
C ALA A 136 3.66 9.94 -18.66
N ARG A 137 3.25 10.82 -17.73
CA ARG A 137 3.63 10.73 -16.31
C ARG A 137 3.13 9.43 -15.69
N ASP A 138 1.88 9.05 -15.91
CA ASP A 138 1.33 7.76 -15.44
C ASP A 138 2.14 6.57 -15.98
N VAL A 139 2.48 6.58 -17.27
CA VAL A 139 3.32 5.53 -17.87
C VAL A 139 4.72 5.52 -17.27
N MET A 140 5.30 6.68 -16.98
CA MET A 140 6.58 6.78 -16.27
C MET A 140 6.49 6.25 -14.84
N LEU A 141 5.37 6.45 -14.14
CA LEU A 141 5.13 5.83 -12.83
C LEU A 141 5.12 4.30 -12.94
N PHE A 142 4.54 3.75 -14.02
CA PHE A 142 4.62 2.30 -14.30
C PHE A 142 6.03 1.78 -14.61
N SER A 143 6.98 2.67 -14.91
CA SER A 143 8.37 2.32 -15.21
C SER A 143 9.28 2.27 -13.99
N ASP A 144 8.81 2.71 -12.82
CA ASP A 144 9.55 2.52 -11.56
C ASP A 144 9.75 1.01 -11.32
N VAL A 145 11.00 0.62 -11.10
CA VAL A 145 11.42 -0.76 -10.86
C VAL A 145 10.69 -1.35 -9.66
N GLY A 146 10.48 -0.55 -8.60
CA GLY A 146 9.80 -1.01 -7.39
C GLY A 146 8.33 -1.35 -7.65
N LEU A 147 7.63 -0.52 -8.41
CA LEU A 147 6.23 -0.74 -8.79
C LEU A 147 6.11 -1.86 -9.83
N LEU A 148 7.00 -1.91 -10.83
CA LEU A 148 7.01 -2.93 -11.87
C LEU A 148 7.25 -4.33 -11.32
N MET A 149 8.22 -4.50 -10.40
CA MET A 149 8.48 -5.80 -9.77
C MET A 149 7.27 -6.31 -8.97
N ARG A 150 6.58 -5.41 -8.27
CA ARG A 150 5.36 -5.74 -7.52
C ARG A 150 4.19 -6.04 -8.44
N TRP A 151 4.03 -5.28 -9.53
CA TRP A 151 3.01 -5.54 -10.54
C TRP A 151 3.19 -6.93 -11.15
N VAL A 152 4.42 -7.31 -11.53
CA VAL A 152 4.74 -8.64 -12.05
C VAL A 152 4.41 -9.72 -11.02
N PHE A 153 4.87 -9.57 -9.77
CA PHE A 153 4.62 -10.53 -8.71
C PHE A 153 3.10 -10.71 -8.47
N LEU A 154 2.38 -9.62 -8.22
CA LEU A 154 0.93 -9.64 -8.01
C LEU A 154 0.18 -10.22 -9.21
N SER A 155 0.62 -9.93 -10.43
CA SER A 155 0.01 -10.48 -11.66
C SER A 155 0.13 -12.00 -11.72
N ILE A 156 1.25 -12.59 -11.27
CA ILE A 156 1.41 -14.04 -11.20
C ILE A 156 0.43 -14.64 -10.19
N PHE A 157 0.32 -14.07 -8.99
CA PHE A 157 -0.62 -14.56 -7.97
C PHE A 157 -2.08 -14.40 -8.41
N ALA A 158 -2.41 -13.25 -9.02
CA ALA A 158 -3.73 -13.00 -9.59
C ALA A 158 -4.04 -13.98 -10.73
N ALA A 159 -3.08 -14.30 -11.60
CA ALA A 159 -3.23 -15.27 -12.67
C ALA A 159 -3.49 -16.68 -12.14
N VAL A 160 -2.71 -17.13 -11.15
CA VAL A 160 -2.92 -18.45 -10.53
C VAL A 160 -4.27 -18.52 -9.83
N THR A 161 -4.65 -17.45 -9.11
CA THR A 161 -5.97 -17.35 -8.47
C THR A 161 -7.09 -17.41 -9.50
N LEU A 162 -6.98 -16.65 -10.59
CA LEU A 162 -7.96 -16.61 -11.68
C LEU A 162 -8.06 -17.97 -12.36
N TYR A 163 -6.95 -18.65 -12.60
CA TYR A 163 -6.93 -20.01 -13.15
C TYR A 163 -7.76 -20.98 -12.29
N PHE A 164 -7.55 -20.98 -10.97
CA PHE A 164 -8.31 -21.84 -10.06
C PHE A 164 -9.77 -21.41 -9.96
N ALA A 165 -10.05 -20.11 -9.90
CA ALA A 165 -11.42 -19.58 -9.85
C ALA A 165 -12.23 -19.99 -11.08
N VAL A 166 -11.69 -19.78 -12.28
CA VAL A 166 -12.38 -20.11 -13.54
C VAL A 166 -12.58 -21.62 -13.68
N ASN A 167 -11.59 -22.44 -13.30
CA ASN A 167 -11.78 -23.89 -13.28
C ASN A 167 -12.84 -24.33 -12.27
N ALA A 168 -12.86 -23.76 -11.06
CA ALA A 168 -13.88 -24.05 -10.05
C ALA A 168 -15.28 -23.73 -10.58
N ILE A 169 -15.45 -22.57 -11.22
CA ILE A 169 -16.74 -22.18 -11.83
C ILE A 169 -17.10 -23.13 -12.98
N TYR A 170 -16.15 -23.43 -13.87
CA TYR A 170 -16.38 -24.30 -15.02
C TYR A 170 -16.83 -25.69 -14.60
N TYR A 171 -16.06 -26.39 -13.75
CA TYR A 171 -16.41 -27.74 -13.30
C TYR A 171 -17.65 -27.74 -12.39
N GLY A 172 -17.86 -26.68 -11.60
CA GLY A 172 -19.06 -26.52 -10.78
C GLY A 172 -20.33 -26.32 -11.61
N SER A 173 -20.22 -25.79 -12.83
CA SER A 173 -21.35 -25.52 -13.73
C SER A 173 -21.80 -26.72 -14.58
N LEU A 174 -21.09 -27.85 -14.54
CA LEU A 174 -21.44 -29.05 -15.30
C LEU A 174 -22.70 -29.71 -14.72
N GLU A 175 -23.67 -30.05 -15.59
CA GLU A 175 -24.97 -30.62 -15.22
C GLU A 175 -24.86 -32.00 -14.53
N SER A 176 -23.86 -32.80 -14.91
CA SER A 176 -23.60 -34.12 -14.31
C SER A 176 -22.31 -34.08 -13.50
N GLN A 177 -22.42 -34.14 -12.17
CA GLN A 177 -21.26 -34.21 -11.29
C GLN A 177 -20.93 -35.66 -10.91
N THR A 178 -19.73 -36.09 -11.27
CA THR A 178 -19.10 -37.30 -10.71
C THR A 178 -18.37 -36.95 -9.41
N ILE A 179 -18.00 -37.96 -8.61
CA ILE A 179 -17.24 -37.73 -7.37
C ILE A 179 -15.89 -37.03 -7.65
N VAL A 180 -15.28 -37.32 -8.80
CA VAL A 180 -14.00 -36.73 -9.23
C VAL A 180 -14.18 -35.25 -9.57
N THR A 181 -15.24 -34.88 -10.29
CA THR A 181 -15.51 -33.48 -10.63
C THR A 181 -15.89 -32.68 -9.39
N TYR A 182 -16.62 -33.28 -8.45
CA TYR A 182 -16.95 -32.66 -7.16
C TYR A 182 -15.68 -32.36 -6.33
N LEU A 183 -14.81 -33.37 -6.14
CA LEU A 183 -13.55 -33.21 -5.42
C LEU A 183 -12.63 -32.18 -6.08
N SER A 184 -12.55 -32.18 -7.42
CA SER A 184 -11.75 -31.20 -8.16
C SER A 184 -12.28 -29.78 -7.99
N THR A 185 -13.60 -29.60 -8.08
CA THR A 185 -14.26 -28.30 -7.86
C THR A 185 -14.00 -27.79 -6.45
N PHE A 186 -14.12 -28.65 -5.43
CA PHE A 186 -13.81 -28.32 -4.05
C PHE A 186 -12.34 -27.87 -3.89
N MET A 187 -11.38 -28.65 -4.40
CA MET A 187 -9.95 -28.30 -4.32
C MET A 187 -9.64 -26.98 -5.02
N TYR A 188 -10.19 -26.76 -6.23
CA TYR A 188 -10.00 -25.49 -6.94
C TYR A 188 -10.63 -24.31 -6.21
N THR A 189 -11.78 -24.51 -5.57
CA THR A 189 -12.43 -23.47 -4.75
C THR A 189 -11.56 -23.12 -3.54
N VAL A 190 -11.10 -24.11 -2.79
CA VAL A 190 -10.23 -23.89 -1.62
C VAL A 190 -8.94 -23.18 -2.02
N LEU A 191 -8.27 -23.62 -3.08
CA LEU A 191 -7.05 -22.98 -3.58
C LEU A 191 -7.32 -21.55 -4.05
N SER A 192 -8.41 -21.32 -4.78
CA SER A 192 -8.82 -19.98 -5.22
C SER A 192 -9.10 -19.05 -4.05
N VAL A 193 -9.72 -19.54 -2.97
CA VAL A 193 -10.03 -18.73 -1.79
C VAL A 193 -8.76 -18.41 -1.01
N VAL A 194 -7.89 -19.38 -0.77
CA VAL A 194 -6.65 -19.18 0.00
C VAL A 194 -5.69 -18.26 -0.75
N LEU A 195 -5.43 -18.54 -2.04
CA LEU A 195 -4.55 -17.71 -2.87
C LEU A 195 -5.19 -16.35 -3.15
N GLY A 196 -6.50 -16.30 -3.35
CA GLY A 196 -7.24 -15.07 -3.58
C GLY A 196 -7.24 -14.15 -2.37
N ALA A 197 -7.45 -14.68 -1.17
CA ALA A 197 -7.37 -13.90 0.07
C ALA A 197 -5.97 -13.31 0.28
N GLY A 198 -4.92 -14.10 0.05
CA GLY A 198 -3.54 -13.61 0.10
C GLY A 198 -3.31 -12.51 -0.95
N THR A 199 -3.71 -12.76 -2.19
CA THR A 199 -3.57 -11.79 -3.30
C THR A 199 -4.30 -10.49 -2.98
N LEU A 200 -5.55 -10.54 -2.49
CA LEU A 200 -6.33 -9.38 -2.10
C LEU A 200 -5.73 -8.61 -0.93
N ALA A 201 -5.13 -9.28 0.05
CA ALA A 201 -4.46 -8.61 1.17
C ALA A 201 -3.26 -7.79 0.67
N PHE A 202 -2.40 -8.39 -0.16
CA PHE A 202 -1.27 -7.66 -0.74
C PHE A 202 -1.71 -6.57 -1.71
N LEU A 203 -2.70 -6.86 -2.55
CA LEU A 203 -3.27 -5.92 -3.50
C LEU A 203 -3.90 -4.73 -2.76
N GLY A 204 -4.58 -4.96 -1.64
CA GLY A 204 -5.24 -3.92 -0.84
C GLY A 204 -4.28 -3.00 -0.10
N SER A 205 -3.22 -3.54 0.50
CA SER A 205 -2.16 -2.69 1.07
C SER A 205 -1.48 -1.88 -0.03
N TYR A 206 -1.23 -2.49 -1.20
CA TYR A 206 -0.64 -1.77 -2.32
C TYR A 206 -1.56 -0.70 -2.92
N PHE A 207 -2.87 -0.97 -2.93
CA PHE A 207 -3.89 0.01 -3.31
C PHE A 207 -3.83 1.25 -2.43
N LEU A 208 -3.87 1.03 -1.11
CA LEU A 208 -3.88 2.10 -0.13
C LEU A 208 -2.60 2.91 -0.22
N PHE A 209 -1.45 2.26 -0.33
CA PHE A 209 -0.16 2.93 -0.54
C PHE A 209 -0.20 3.84 -1.78
N LEU A 210 -0.62 3.32 -2.94
CA LEU A 210 -0.71 4.13 -4.17
C LEU A 210 -1.66 5.32 -4.01
N VAL A 211 -2.85 5.10 -3.44
CA VAL A 211 -3.82 6.17 -3.21
C VAL A 211 -3.24 7.24 -2.30
N MET A 212 -2.57 6.86 -1.21
CA MET A 212 -2.00 7.79 -0.23
C MET A 212 -0.77 8.55 -0.78
N THR A 213 0.13 7.88 -1.49
CA THR A 213 1.30 8.54 -2.08
C THR A 213 0.88 9.58 -3.12
N VAL A 214 -0.09 9.23 -3.98
CA VAL A 214 -0.60 10.16 -4.99
C VAL A 214 -1.43 11.27 -4.35
N SER A 215 -2.24 10.98 -3.33
CA SER A 215 -3.06 12.00 -2.67
C SER A 215 -2.24 13.00 -1.85
N THR A 216 -1.07 12.60 -1.35
CA THR A 216 -0.16 13.45 -0.59
C THR A 216 0.74 14.31 -1.46
N GLY A 217 0.90 14.00 -2.76
CA GLY A 217 1.76 14.79 -3.65
C GLY A 217 3.25 14.51 -3.49
N LEU A 218 3.64 13.37 -2.90
CA LEU A 218 5.04 13.01 -2.73
C LEU A 218 5.69 12.63 -4.06
N GLU A 219 6.83 13.24 -4.38
CA GLU A 219 7.61 12.95 -5.59
C GLU A 219 8.38 11.62 -5.48
N GLU A 220 8.87 11.30 -4.28
CA GLU A 220 9.63 10.09 -3.98
C GLU A 220 8.74 8.99 -3.37
N TRP A 221 8.86 7.79 -3.93
CA TRP A 221 8.06 6.63 -3.56
C TRP A 221 8.79 5.79 -2.51
N GLU A 222 8.84 6.28 -1.28
CA GLU A 222 9.33 5.47 -0.17
C GLU A 222 8.28 4.44 0.22
N TRP A 223 8.56 3.17 -0.10
CA TRP A 223 7.66 2.10 0.27
C TRP A 223 7.73 1.90 1.79
N PRO A 224 6.60 2.00 2.51
CA PRO A 224 6.65 2.03 3.95
C PRO A 224 7.04 0.64 4.46
N GLU A 225 8.06 0.51 5.31
CA GLU A 225 8.46 -0.79 5.88
C GLU A 225 7.46 -1.29 6.92
N ILE A 226 6.23 -1.51 6.49
CA ILE A 226 5.11 -1.88 7.36
C ILE A 226 5.14 -3.38 7.59
N GLY A 227 4.92 -3.77 8.85
CA GLY A 227 4.70 -5.15 9.25
C GLY A 227 3.48 -5.78 8.54
N ILE A 228 3.46 -7.11 8.44
CA ILE A 228 2.39 -7.83 7.73
C ILE A 228 1.00 -7.57 8.34
N PHE A 229 0.93 -7.40 9.67
CA PHE A 229 -0.34 -7.14 10.36
C PHE A 229 -0.99 -5.83 9.97
N ASP A 230 -0.24 -4.74 9.93
CA ASP A 230 -0.77 -3.44 9.53
C ASP A 230 -1.17 -3.45 8.05
N ARG A 231 -0.43 -4.15 7.17
CA ARG A 231 -0.86 -4.35 5.76
C ARG A 231 -2.20 -5.08 5.65
N VAL A 232 -2.45 -6.05 6.52
CA VAL A 232 -3.75 -6.74 6.59
C VAL A 232 -4.82 -5.77 7.06
N MET A 233 -4.54 -4.93 8.07
CA MET A 233 -5.47 -3.92 8.55
C MET A 233 -5.80 -2.86 7.48
N GLU A 234 -4.81 -2.42 6.70
CA GLU A 234 -5.00 -1.54 5.54
C GLU A 234 -5.87 -2.20 4.48
N ALA A 235 -5.61 -3.48 4.18
CA ALA A 235 -6.41 -4.23 3.22
C ALA A 235 -7.87 -4.42 3.68
N LEU A 236 -8.15 -4.41 4.99
CA LEU A 236 -9.52 -4.49 5.50
C LEU A 236 -10.38 -3.33 5.01
N PHE A 237 -9.85 -2.11 4.90
CA PHE A 237 -10.59 -0.97 4.34
C PHE A 237 -11.09 -1.27 2.93
N MET A 238 -10.19 -1.79 2.09
CA MET A 238 -10.54 -2.17 0.72
C MET A 238 -11.53 -3.34 0.69
N ILE A 239 -11.27 -4.41 1.46
CA ILE A 239 -12.11 -5.61 1.48
C ILE A 239 -13.53 -5.27 1.96
N VAL A 240 -13.66 -4.48 3.03
CA VAL A 240 -14.97 -4.08 3.54
C VAL A 240 -15.67 -3.13 2.57
N ALA A 241 -14.97 -2.15 1.99
CA ALA A 241 -15.56 -1.29 0.95
C ALA A 241 -16.05 -2.09 -0.27
N LEU A 242 -15.25 -3.03 -0.78
CA LEU A 242 -15.65 -3.92 -1.88
C LEU A 242 -16.85 -4.79 -1.49
N SER A 243 -16.84 -5.40 -0.31
CA SER A 243 -17.94 -6.26 0.13
C SER A 243 -19.24 -5.50 0.31
N LEU A 244 -19.22 -4.31 0.93
CA LEU A 244 -20.39 -3.44 1.10
C LEU A 244 -20.99 -3.04 -0.26
N THR A 245 -20.14 -2.71 -1.22
CA THR A 245 -20.59 -2.26 -2.55
C THR A 245 -21.09 -3.42 -3.42
N MET A 246 -20.68 -4.65 -3.12
CA MET A 246 -21.17 -5.88 -3.76
C MET A 246 -22.47 -6.42 -3.14
N VAL A 247 -22.93 -5.91 -1.99
CA VAL A 247 -24.17 -6.37 -1.34
C VAL A 247 -25.38 -6.32 -2.28
N PRO A 248 -25.65 -5.23 -3.03
CA PRO A 248 -26.80 -5.18 -3.94
C PRO A 248 -26.74 -6.26 -5.02
N PHE A 249 -25.54 -6.54 -5.57
CA PHE A 249 -25.35 -7.61 -6.53
C PHE A 249 -25.62 -8.99 -5.90
N GLY A 250 -25.08 -9.24 -4.70
CA GLY A 250 -25.28 -10.49 -3.96
C GLY A 250 -26.74 -10.74 -3.58
N ILE A 251 -27.50 -9.69 -3.26
CA ILE A 251 -28.95 -9.82 -3.03
C ILE A 251 -29.66 -10.12 -4.35
N MET A 252 -29.38 -9.35 -5.41
CA MET A 252 -30.07 -9.47 -6.68
C MET A 252 -29.83 -10.81 -7.37
N ILE A 253 -28.63 -11.39 -7.30
CA ILE A 253 -28.36 -12.70 -7.89
C ILE A 253 -29.19 -13.84 -7.26
N THR A 254 -29.63 -13.67 -6.01
CA THR A 254 -30.52 -14.63 -5.33
C THR A 254 -31.99 -14.45 -5.70
N ILE A 255 -32.39 -13.24 -6.12
CA ILE A 255 -33.77 -12.92 -6.50
C ILE A 255 -33.98 -13.16 -8.00
N ASP A 256 -33.18 -12.49 -8.83
CA ASP A 256 -33.23 -12.56 -10.29
C ASP A 256 -31.83 -12.38 -10.89
N LYS A 257 -31.31 -13.47 -11.46
CA LYS A 257 -29.98 -13.50 -12.10
C LYS A 257 -29.86 -12.53 -13.27
N SER A 258 -30.95 -12.23 -13.98
CA SER A 258 -30.92 -11.34 -15.14
C SER A 258 -30.78 -9.88 -14.72
N MET A 259 -31.45 -9.49 -13.63
CA MET A 259 -31.39 -8.16 -13.03
C MET A 259 -30.15 -7.94 -12.15
N ALA A 260 -29.43 -9.00 -11.80
CA ALA A 260 -28.16 -8.90 -11.06
C ALA A 260 -27.03 -8.28 -11.89
N TRP A 261 -26.99 -8.52 -13.21
CA TRP A 261 -25.91 -8.01 -14.07
C TRP A 261 -25.77 -6.48 -14.04
N PRO A 262 -26.85 -5.68 -14.16
CA PRO A 262 -26.77 -4.23 -13.94
C PRO A 262 -26.23 -3.83 -12.57
N CYS A 263 -26.43 -4.63 -11.53
CA CYS A 263 -25.92 -4.31 -10.19
C CYS A 263 -24.39 -4.42 -10.08
N LEU A 264 -23.69 -5.02 -11.05
CA LEU A 264 -22.21 -4.99 -11.10
C LEU A 264 -21.64 -3.60 -11.41
N PHE A 265 -22.46 -2.68 -11.93
CA PHE A 265 -22.04 -1.28 -12.09
C PHE A 265 -22.01 -0.52 -10.76
N ILE A 266 -22.75 -0.98 -9.75
CA ILE A 266 -22.82 -0.31 -8.44
C ILE A 266 -21.45 -0.27 -7.76
N PRO A 267 -20.67 -1.37 -7.67
CA PRO A 267 -19.30 -1.32 -7.21
C PRO A 267 -18.45 -0.26 -7.91
N GLY A 268 -18.55 -0.11 -9.23
CA GLY A 268 -17.77 0.89 -9.96
C GLY A 268 -18.05 2.34 -9.54
N VAL A 269 -19.26 2.63 -9.06
CA VAL A 269 -19.67 3.98 -8.65
C VAL A 269 -19.58 4.18 -7.13
N ALA A 270 -20.02 3.19 -6.36
CA ALA A 270 -20.13 3.27 -4.92
C ALA A 270 -18.78 2.98 -4.22
N PHE A 271 -17.92 2.14 -4.78
CA PHE A 271 -16.62 1.82 -4.19
C PHE A 271 -15.75 3.05 -3.90
N PRO A 272 -15.50 3.99 -4.82
CA PRO A 272 -14.64 5.13 -4.52
C PRO A 272 -15.24 6.03 -3.44
N LEU A 273 -16.57 6.19 -3.40
CA LEU A 273 -17.26 6.97 -2.35
C LEU A 273 -17.11 6.33 -0.98
N VAL A 274 -17.39 5.02 -0.89
CA VAL A 274 -17.30 4.26 0.36
C VAL A 274 -15.85 4.17 0.83
N TYR A 275 -14.92 3.86 -0.08
CA TYR A 275 -13.52 3.69 0.26
C TYR A 275 -12.87 5.00 0.72
N LEU A 276 -13.03 6.09 -0.02
CA LEU A 276 -12.55 7.41 0.41
C LEU A 276 -13.25 7.87 1.68
N GLY A 277 -14.54 7.57 1.84
CA GLY A 277 -15.27 7.85 3.08
C GLY A 277 -14.68 7.15 4.30
N MET A 278 -14.33 5.86 4.18
CA MET A 278 -13.66 5.13 5.26
C MET A 278 -12.25 5.66 5.56
N LEU A 279 -11.50 6.06 4.53
CA LEU A 279 -10.17 6.64 4.70
C LEU A 279 -10.23 8.02 5.39
N ASP A 280 -11.15 8.88 4.97
CA ASP A 280 -11.36 10.21 5.57
C ASP A 280 -11.79 10.12 7.04
N GLN A 281 -12.65 9.16 7.38
CA GLN A 281 -13.07 8.94 8.77
C GLN A 281 -12.05 8.15 9.59
N GLY A 282 -11.04 7.54 8.96
CA GLY A 282 -10.08 6.65 9.62
C GLY A 282 -10.69 5.39 10.22
N THR A 283 -11.91 5.00 9.81
CA THR A 283 -12.63 3.84 10.36
C THR A 283 -13.38 3.08 9.28
N VAL A 284 -13.28 1.75 9.36
CA VAL A 284 -13.98 0.81 8.46
C VAL A 284 -15.49 0.75 8.76
N LEU A 285 -15.92 1.20 9.94
CA LEU A 285 -17.32 1.12 10.37
C LEU A 285 -18.19 2.28 9.87
N SER A 286 -17.58 3.41 9.49
CA SER A 286 -18.28 4.59 8.99
C SER A 286 -17.93 4.81 7.51
N PRO A 287 -18.68 4.21 6.57
CA PRO A 287 -18.39 4.33 5.14
C PRO A 287 -18.75 5.70 4.53
N TRP A 288 -19.36 6.59 5.32
CA TRP A 288 -19.88 7.86 4.83
C TRP A 288 -19.06 9.01 5.41
N SER A 289 -18.52 9.86 4.51
CA SER A 289 -17.89 11.13 4.86
C SER A 289 -18.67 12.27 4.22
N ASN A 290 -18.99 13.29 5.02
CA ASN A 290 -19.62 14.51 4.52
C ASN A 290 -18.73 15.23 3.51
N THR A 291 -17.41 15.27 3.74
CA THR A 291 -16.44 15.91 2.84
C THR A 291 -16.48 15.27 1.45
N ILE A 292 -16.45 13.94 1.40
CA ILE A 292 -16.50 13.19 0.14
C ILE A 292 -17.86 13.38 -0.55
N MET A 293 -18.96 13.31 0.20
CA MET A 293 -20.31 13.49 -0.36
C MET A 293 -20.53 14.91 -0.92
N VAL A 294 -20.02 15.95 -0.24
CA VAL A 294 -20.10 17.34 -0.69
C VAL A 294 -19.26 17.55 -1.94
N SER A 295 -18.08 16.91 -2.03
CA SER A 295 -17.22 16.99 -3.22
C SER A 295 -17.92 16.50 -4.50
N LEU A 296 -18.84 15.54 -4.39
CA LEU A 296 -19.60 15.02 -5.53
C LEU A 296 -20.43 16.11 -6.21
N PHE A 297 -20.91 17.09 -5.44
CA PHE A 297 -21.71 18.20 -5.93
C PHE A 297 -20.86 19.43 -6.29
N GLN A 298 -19.70 19.60 -5.66
CA GLN A 298 -18.81 20.74 -5.90
C GLN A 298 -17.91 20.52 -7.14
N ILE A 299 -17.37 19.32 -7.32
CA ILE A 299 -16.51 18.96 -8.47
C ILE A 299 -17.10 17.81 -9.31
N PRO A 300 -18.35 17.92 -9.80
CA PRO A 300 -19.05 16.82 -10.48
C PRO A 300 -18.36 16.40 -11.79
N VAL A 301 -17.71 17.35 -12.47
CA VAL A 301 -16.99 17.07 -13.74
C VAL A 301 -15.79 16.16 -13.49
N LYS A 302 -15.05 16.37 -12.39
CA LYS A 302 -13.89 15.56 -12.02
C LYS A 302 -14.31 14.14 -11.64
N TRP A 303 -15.38 14.00 -10.87
CA TRP A 303 -16.01 12.70 -10.59
C TRP A 303 -16.47 11.98 -11.86
N LEU A 304 -17.13 12.68 -12.78
CA LEU A 304 -17.59 12.09 -14.04
C LEU A 304 -16.40 11.66 -14.92
N MET A 305 -15.33 12.46 -14.97
CA MET A 305 -14.09 12.09 -15.66
C MET A 305 -13.45 10.83 -15.06
N PHE A 306 -13.37 10.75 -13.73
CA PHE A 306 -12.89 9.57 -13.03
C PHE A 306 -13.72 8.32 -13.37
N PHE A 307 -15.05 8.40 -13.27
CA PHE A 307 -15.93 7.28 -13.61
C PHE A 307 -15.86 6.90 -15.08
N GLY A 308 -15.83 7.89 -15.98
CA GLY A 308 -15.71 7.65 -17.42
C GLY A 308 -14.41 6.93 -17.78
N ALA A 309 -13.29 7.36 -17.20
CA ALA A 309 -11.99 6.74 -17.45
C ALA A 309 -11.87 5.33 -16.85
N THR A 310 -12.29 5.15 -15.59
CA THR A 310 -12.24 3.84 -14.91
C THR A 310 -13.19 2.83 -15.55
N LEU A 311 -14.44 3.22 -15.86
CA LEU A 311 -15.38 2.34 -16.57
C LEU A 311 -14.91 2.07 -18.00
N GLY A 312 -14.37 3.07 -18.70
CA GLY A 312 -13.79 2.88 -20.03
C GLY A 312 -12.65 1.87 -20.02
N LEU A 313 -11.72 1.99 -19.08
CA LEU A 313 -10.62 1.04 -18.90
C LEU A 313 -11.14 -0.36 -18.54
N LEU A 314 -12.13 -0.45 -17.65
CA LEU A 314 -12.76 -1.72 -17.28
C LEU A 314 -13.38 -2.42 -18.50
N VAL A 315 -14.11 -1.67 -19.34
CA VAL A 315 -14.70 -2.19 -20.58
C VAL A 315 -13.60 -2.70 -21.52
N VAL A 316 -12.51 -1.96 -21.70
CA VAL A 316 -11.36 -2.40 -22.50
C VAL A 316 -10.76 -3.69 -21.95
N CYS A 317 -10.50 -3.77 -20.64
CA CYS A 317 -9.97 -4.97 -20.00
C CYS A 317 -10.91 -6.18 -20.17
N CYS A 318 -12.22 -5.99 -20.00
CA CYS A 318 -13.22 -7.03 -20.21
C CYS A 318 -13.30 -7.50 -21.66
N LEU A 319 -13.25 -6.57 -22.64
CA LEU A 319 -13.27 -6.92 -24.06
C LEU A 319 -12.01 -7.67 -24.48
N VAL A 320 -10.83 -7.24 -24.02
CA VAL A 320 -9.57 -7.95 -24.27
C VAL A 320 -9.60 -9.33 -23.62
N GLY A 321 -9.99 -9.42 -22.35
CA GLY A 321 -10.10 -10.69 -21.62
C GLY A 321 -11.09 -11.66 -22.28
N TYR A 322 -12.28 -11.17 -22.66
CA TYR A 322 -13.26 -11.95 -23.41
C TYR A 322 -12.74 -12.38 -24.78
N GLY A 323 -12.09 -11.49 -25.53
CA GLY A 323 -11.49 -11.82 -26.83
C GLY A 323 -10.42 -12.90 -26.72
N MET A 324 -9.55 -12.83 -25.71
CA MET A 324 -8.57 -13.87 -25.43
C MET A 324 -9.23 -15.21 -25.08
N PHE A 325 -10.25 -15.18 -24.22
CA PHE A 325 -11.00 -16.37 -23.83
C PHE A 325 -11.74 -17.00 -25.02
N ALA A 326 -12.41 -16.19 -25.84
CA ALA A 326 -13.14 -16.65 -27.03
C ALA A 326 -12.22 -17.28 -28.08
N MET A 327 -10.99 -16.77 -28.23
CA MET A 327 -10.03 -17.27 -29.20
C MET A 327 -9.30 -18.55 -28.75
N ALA A 328 -8.93 -18.65 -27.47
CA ALA A 328 -8.15 -19.78 -26.97
C ALA A 328 -9.01 -20.90 -26.35
N GLY A 329 -10.22 -20.59 -25.88
CA GLY A 329 -11.12 -21.53 -25.23
C GLY A 329 -10.67 -21.97 -23.84
N ILE A 330 -11.52 -22.74 -23.15
CA ILE A 330 -11.24 -23.24 -21.79
C ILE A 330 -10.04 -24.19 -21.73
N GLU A 331 -9.77 -24.93 -22.81
CA GLU A 331 -8.67 -25.90 -22.89
C GLU A 331 -7.29 -25.25 -22.75
N ARG A 332 -7.18 -23.95 -23.09
CA ARG A 332 -5.94 -23.17 -23.03
C ARG A 332 -5.97 -22.13 -21.92
N LEU A 333 -6.85 -22.29 -20.92
CA LEU A 333 -7.02 -21.35 -19.82
C LEU A 333 -5.71 -21.02 -19.11
N ALA A 334 -4.79 -21.99 -18.96
CA ALA A 334 -3.48 -21.75 -18.34
C ALA A 334 -2.66 -20.65 -19.07
N TYR A 335 -2.79 -20.56 -20.40
CA TYR A 335 -2.10 -19.55 -21.21
C TYR A 335 -2.80 -18.18 -21.19
N ILE A 336 -4.12 -18.16 -20.96
CA ILE A 336 -4.90 -16.92 -20.87
C ILE A 336 -4.86 -16.34 -19.46
N ALA A 337 -4.70 -17.17 -18.43
CA ALA A 337 -4.72 -16.76 -17.04
C ALA A 337 -3.63 -15.74 -16.70
N LEU A 338 -2.43 -15.90 -17.27
CA LEU A 338 -1.32 -14.97 -17.03
C LEU A 338 -1.60 -13.55 -17.58
N PRO A 339 -1.95 -13.38 -18.86
CA PRO A 339 -2.45 -12.10 -19.37
C PRO A 339 -3.67 -11.57 -18.60
N GLY A 340 -4.59 -12.44 -18.18
CA GLY A 340 -5.74 -12.07 -17.36
C GLY A 340 -5.32 -11.48 -16.01
N GLY A 341 -4.35 -12.08 -15.33
CA GLY A 341 -3.78 -11.55 -14.09
C GLY A 341 -3.12 -10.19 -14.28
N VAL A 342 -2.36 -10.01 -15.37
CA VAL A 342 -1.74 -8.72 -15.73
C VAL A 342 -2.78 -7.64 -15.96
N LEU A 343 -3.86 -7.95 -16.68
CA LEU A 343 -4.97 -7.03 -16.93
C LEU A 343 -5.70 -6.64 -15.65
N VAL A 344 -6.00 -7.61 -14.78
CA VAL A 344 -6.71 -7.38 -13.51
C VAL A 344 -5.88 -6.50 -12.58
N VAL A 345 -4.61 -6.86 -12.36
CA VAL A 345 -3.74 -6.06 -11.49
C VAL A 345 -3.46 -4.70 -12.12
N GLY A 346 -3.17 -4.64 -13.43
CA GLY A 346 -2.91 -3.38 -14.12
C GLY A 346 -4.10 -2.42 -14.06
N TYR A 347 -5.32 -2.91 -14.29
CA TYR A 347 -6.54 -2.14 -14.08
C TYR A 347 -6.62 -1.60 -12.66
N PHE A 348 -6.34 -2.45 -11.69
CA PHE A 348 -6.44 -2.11 -10.28
C PHE A 348 -5.40 -1.06 -9.86
N LEU A 349 -4.17 -1.11 -10.38
CA LEU A 349 -3.14 -0.09 -10.15
C LEU A 349 -3.51 1.25 -10.78
N ALA A 350 -3.97 1.24 -12.04
CA ALA A 350 -4.43 2.45 -12.72
C ALA A 350 -5.62 3.09 -11.98
N TYR A 351 -6.54 2.26 -11.50
CA TYR A 351 -7.66 2.69 -10.66
C TYR A 351 -7.17 3.35 -9.37
N ALA A 352 -6.17 2.77 -8.69
CA ALA A 352 -5.59 3.33 -7.47
C ALA A 352 -4.96 4.71 -7.71
N ILE A 353 -4.17 4.86 -8.78
CA ILE A 353 -3.52 6.12 -9.15
C ILE A 353 -4.58 7.19 -9.41
N TRP A 354 -5.58 6.91 -10.25
CA TRP A 354 -6.62 7.90 -10.56
C TRP A 354 -7.51 8.22 -9.36
N LEU A 355 -7.73 7.26 -8.45
CA LEU A 355 -8.44 7.50 -7.20
C LEU A 355 -7.63 8.40 -6.26
N GLY A 356 -6.31 8.19 -6.20
CA GLY A 356 -5.38 9.04 -5.46
C GLY A 356 -5.39 10.48 -5.99
N ARG A 357 -5.39 10.67 -7.32
CA ARG A 357 -5.52 12.00 -7.94
C ARG A 357 -6.85 12.68 -7.63
N LEU A 358 -7.94 11.92 -7.68
CA LEU A 358 -9.25 12.44 -7.28
C LEU A 358 -9.25 12.84 -5.79
N SER A 359 -8.64 12.03 -4.92
CA SER A 359 -8.47 12.36 -3.51
C SER A 359 -7.63 13.62 -3.28
N TRP A 360 -6.60 13.84 -4.11
CA TRP A 360 -5.79 15.05 -4.10
C TRP A 360 -6.65 16.29 -4.40
N GLU A 361 -7.42 16.28 -5.50
CA GLU A 361 -8.33 17.39 -5.86
C GLU A 361 -9.39 17.67 -4.78
N ILE A 362 -9.95 16.62 -4.15
CA ILE A 362 -10.91 16.79 -3.05
C ILE A 362 -10.25 17.49 -1.85
N SER A 363 -8.99 17.16 -1.57
CA SER A 363 -8.25 17.78 -0.47
C SER A 363 -7.88 19.23 -0.73
N GLU A 364 -7.60 19.60 -1.99
CA GLU A 364 -7.35 20.97 -2.44
C GLU A 364 -8.59 21.85 -2.24
N LEU A 365 -9.73 21.39 -2.75
CA LEU A 365 -11.03 22.04 -2.56
C LEU A 365 -11.34 22.31 -1.07
N HIS A 366 -11.05 21.34 -0.19
CA HIS A 366 -11.30 21.50 1.24
C HIS A 366 -10.32 22.47 1.93
N ALA A 367 -9.10 22.61 1.41
CA ALA A 367 -8.14 23.59 1.89
C ALA A 367 -8.57 25.01 1.53
N GLU A 368 -8.96 25.25 0.28
CA GLU A 368 -9.46 26.55 -0.20
C GLU A 368 -10.64 27.05 0.64
N TYR A 369 -11.62 26.18 0.92
CA TYR A 369 -12.76 26.55 1.77
C TYR A 369 -12.36 26.94 3.21
N LYS A 370 -11.33 26.31 3.78
CA LYS A 370 -10.86 26.65 5.12
C LYS A 370 -10.17 28.01 5.15
N GLU A 371 -9.46 28.37 4.09
CA GLU A 371 -8.81 29.66 3.95
C GLU A 371 -9.85 30.78 3.81
N GLU A 372 -10.85 30.62 2.94
CA GLU A 372 -11.96 31.58 2.79
C GLU A 372 -12.76 31.77 4.10
N ASP A 373 -13.00 30.69 4.85
CA ASP A 373 -13.66 30.74 6.16
C ASP A 373 -12.81 31.46 7.23
N ALA A 374 -11.48 31.37 7.14
CA ALA A 374 -10.56 32.05 8.06
C ALA A 374 -10.48 33.55 7.75
N GLU A 375 -10.41 33.92 6.47
CA GLU A 375 -10.40 35.31 6.02
C GLU A 375 -11.74 36.02 6.31
N SER A 376 -12.87 35.34 6.09
CA SER A 376 -14.18 35.91 6.39
C SER A 376 -14.39 36.16 7.90
N LYS A 377 -13.91 35.26 8.77
CA LYS A 377 -13.98 35.45 10.24
C LYS A 377 -13.07 36.55 10.77
N THR A 378 -11.92 36.78 10.15
CA THR A 378 -11.00 37.85 10.54
C THR A 378 -11.42 39.23 10.01
N SER A 379 -12.18 39.25 8.91
CA SER A 379 -12.70 40.49 8.29
C SER A 379 -14.00 41.04 8.91
N SER A 380 -14.70 40.27 9.77
CA SER A 380 -15.92 40.74 10.45
C SER A 380 -15.57 41.69 11.61
N PRO A 381 -15.91 43.00 11.54
CA PRO A 381 -15.65 43.93 12.64
C PRO A 381 -16.51 43.57 13.86
N ALA A 382 -15.87 43.52 15.03
CA ALA A 382 -16.50 43.35 16.34
C ALA A 382 -17.36 44.55 16.74
#